data_AF-A0A3B3BFT7-F1
#
_entry.id   AF-A0A3B3BFT7-F1
#
_cell.length_a   1.000
_cell.length_b   1.000
_cell.length_c   1.000
_cell.angle_alpha   90.00
_cell.angle_beta   90.00
_cell.angle_gamma   90.00
#
_symmetry.space_group_name_H-M   'P 1'
#
loop_
_entity.id
_entity.type
_entity.pdbx_description
1 polymer ?
#
loop_
_entity_poly.entity_id
_entity_poly.type
_entity_poly.pdbx_seq_one_letter_code
_entity_poly.pdbx_strand_id
1 'polypeptide(L)'
;MPGSRLSVLLLVSGCLQVCDLHPDVVVRRFRFVDLQRTWTEAQTYCREKFQDLATIQNLNNNTEAQQAAVNSQFWIGLFNGTWRWSQDKEEDNNPSTWFEKWSTLEPGTGSCVSISKAGAWYAKDCSTLNAFVCFSAETGQHVLVDQKKSWPDAQAHCRSQHTDLSSIRSLEENTQVSALLPDPVQTDLGAFFGALLGGTYSTSTTSTTYAWIGLHRSPWAWSDGSSAAYTQFGLLQSKGRDDCVMMDSSSSTWFWRPCTENHTFLCNTDIRPVAMRTLKVRMSSASADLTDPVVQNSVLQQLKKRMEDEEGMEAVRLKWRMQPDGQVFSQEEGTAPPPVCQQDDACGTA
;
A
#
# COMPACT_ATOMS: atom_id res chain seq x y z
N MET A 1 3.74 -10.34 53.73
CA MET A 1 2.41 -9.80 53.36
C MET A 1 2.41 -9.61 51.85
N PRO A 2 1.64 -10.38 51.07
CA PRO A 2 1.57 -10.19 49.62
C PRO A 2 0.73 -8.96 49.33
N GLY A 3 1.30 -7.98 48.63
CA GLY A 3 0.58 -6.79 48.17
C GLY A 3 -0.48 -7.19 47.15
N SER A 4 -1.74 -7.07 47.54
CA SER A 4 -2.91 -7.27 46.69
C SER A 4 -2.83 -6.34 45.49
N ARG A 5 -2.57 -6.88 44.29
CA ARG A 5 -2.78 -6.14 43.04
C ARG A 5 -4.29 -5.93 42.90
N LEU A 6 -4.75 -4.71 43.12
CA LEU A 6 -6.13 -4.32 42.86
C LEU A 6 -6.36 -4.39 41.34
N SER A 7 -6.92 -5.48 40.85
CA SER A 7 -7.39 -5.57 39.46
C SER A 7 -8.70 -4.80 39.36
N VAL A 8 -8.62 -3.53 38.95
CA VAL A 8 -9.81 -2.74 38.61
C VAL A 8 -10.39 -3.31 37.31
N LEU A 9 -11.40 -4.17 37.43
CA LEU A 9 -12.21 -4.61 36.30
C LEU A 9 -13.16 -3.49 35.92
N LEU A 10 -12.76 -2.66 34.96
CA LEU A 10 -13.67 -1.76 34.27
C LEU A 10 -14.48 -2.59 33.28
N LEU A 11 -15.73 -2.89 33.63
CA LEU A 11 -16.67 -3.47 32.67
C LEU A 11 -17.02 -2.38 31.64
N VAL A 12 -16.40 -2.46 30.47
CA VAL A 12 -16.84 -1.68 29.30
C VAL A 12 -18.15 -2.29 28.83
N SER A 13 -19.25 -1.94 29.50
CA SER A 13 -20.61 -2.35 29.15
C SER A 13 -21.28 -1.19 28.42
N GLY A 14 -21.21 -1.21 27.09
CA GLY A 14 -21.84 -0.23 26.22
C GLY A 14 -21.60 -0.59 24.76
N CYS A 15 -22.59 -0.33 23.90
CA CYS A 15 -22.44 -0.53 22.47
C CYS A 15 -21.35 0.41 21.93
N LEU A 16 -20.34 -0.17 21.26
CA LEU A 16 -19.42 0.57 20.39
C LEU A 16 -20.22 1.00 19.15
N GLN A 17 -20.82 2.18 19.20
CA GLN A 17 -21.48 2.74 18.03
C GLN A 17 -20.43 3.44 17.15
N VAL A 18 -19.96 2.71 16.13
CA VAL A 18 -19.06 3.24 15.10
C VAL A 18 -19.91 3.96 14.05
N CYS A 19 -20.17 5.25 14.26
CA CYS A 19 -20.76 6.09 13.22
C CYS A 19 -19.65 6.74 12.38
N ASP A 20 -19.85 6.75 11.06
CA ASP A 20 -18.92 7.20 10.02
C ASP A 20 -17.63 6.39 9.84
N LEU A 21 -17.79 5.23 9.21
CA LEU A 21 -16.73 4.64 8.38
C LEU A 21 -16.69 5.40 7.04
N HIS A 22 -16.03 6.56 7.00
CA HIS A 22 -15.50 7.03 5.72
C HIS A 22 -14.28 6.16 5.38
N PRO A 23 -14.29 5.40 4.28
CA PRO A 23 -13.09 4.71 3.84
C PRO A 23 -12.16 5.74 3.20
N ASP A 24 -11.26 6.35 3.96
CA ASP A 24 -10.24 7.21 3.36
C ASP A 24 -9.12 6.37 2.73
N VAL A 25 -9.23 6.33 1.40
CA VAL A 25 -8.19 6.18 0.38
C VAL A 25 -7.23 5.02 0.57
N VAL A 26 -7.70 3.80 0.28
CA VAL A 26 -6.81 2.80 -0.32
C VAL A 26 -6.27 3.42 -1.62
N VAL A 27 -4.96 3.67 -1.73
CA VAL A 27 -4.36 4.06 -3.01
C VAL A 27 -4.37 2.88 -3.96
N ARG A 28 -5.52 2.69 -4.62
CA ARG A 28 -5.69 1.69 -5.65
C ARG A 28 -5.02 2.20 -6.92
N ARG A 29 -4.17 1.36 -7.52
CA ARG A 29 -3.61 1.52 -8.87
C ARG A 29 -4.70 1.94 -9.87
N PHE A 30 -5.90 1.37 -9.70
CA PHE A 30 -7.11 1.69 -10.45
C PHE A 30 -8.13 2.44 -9.59
N ARG A 31 -8.46 3.67 -9.99
CA ARG A 31 -9.46 4.53 -9.35
C ARG A 31 -10.71 4.58 -10.20
N PHE A 32 -11.77 3.94 -9.75
CA PHE A 32 -13.07 4.07 -10.39
C PHE A 32 -13.65 5.45 -10.10
N VAL A 33 -14.13 6.09 -11.16
CA VAL A 33 -14.79 7.39 -11.12
C VAL A 33 -16.19 7.19 -11.67
N ASP A 34 -17.18 7.27 -10.80
CA ASP A 34 -18.60 7.11 -11.13
C ASP A 34 -19.20 8.39 -11.74
N LEU A 35 -18.53 8.94 -12.74
CA LEU A 35 -19.00 10.08 -13.53
C LEU A 35 -19.18 9.63 -14.96
N GLN A 36 -20.36 9.85 -15.51
CA GLN A 36 -20.66 9.53 -16.90
C GLN A 36 -20.01 10.57 -17.82
N ARG A 37 -19.03 10.16 -18.61
CA ARG A 37 -18.26 11.04 -19.51
C ARG A 37 -17.97 10.36 -20.85
N THR A 38 -17.75 11.18 -21.87
CA THR A 38 -17.14 10.70 -23.13
C THR A 38 -15.71 10.24 -22.85
N TRP A 39 -15.15 9.43 -23.74
CA TRP A 39 -13.79 8.91 -23.54
C TRP A 39 -12.75 10.04 -23.38
N THR A 40 -12.83 11.08 -24.21
CA THR A 40 -11.91 12.23 -24.17
C THR A 40 -12.05 13.03 -22.87
N GLU A 41 -13.27 13.26 -22.40
CA GLU A 41 -13.50 13.95 -21.13
C GLU A 41 -13.02 13.13 -19.93
N ALA A 42 -13.22 11.80 -19.96
CA ALA A 42 -12.72 10.89 -18.94
C ALA A 42 -11.18 10.90 -18.89
N GLN A 43 -10.53 10.90 -20.04
CA GLN A 43 -9.07 11.02 -20.14
C GLN A 43 -8.56 12.34 -19.55
N THR A 44 -9.16 13.47 -19.94
CA THR A 44 -8.80 14.78 -19.39
C THR A 44 -8.95 14.80 -17.88
N TYR A 45 -10.07 14.29 -17.35
CA TYR A 45 -10.28 14.18 -15.91
C TYR A 45 -9.17 13.36 -15.24
N CYS A 46 -8.83 12.19 -15.79
CA CYS A 46 -7.80 11.35 -15.22
C CYS A 46 -6.42 12.01 -15.27
N ARG A 47 -6.09 12.80 -16.29
CA ARG A 47 -4.82 13.54 -16.37
C ARG A 47 -4.75 14.74 -15.43
N GLU A 48 -5.89 15.35 -15.11
CA GLU A 48 -5.97 16.46 -14.16
C GLU A 48 -5.93 15.99 -12.70
N LYS A 49 -6.52 14.83 -12.41
CA LYS A 49 -6.72 14.33 -11.02
C LYS A 49 -5.83 13.14 -10.65
N PHE A 50 -5.31 12.44 -11.65
CA PHE A 50 -4.50 11.23 -11.51
C PHE A 50 -3.40 11.24 -12.59
N GLN A 51 -2.96 10.08 -13.09
CA GLN A 51 -1.98 10.00 -14.17
C GLN A 51 -2.66 10.04 -15.56
N ASP A 52 -3.55 9.08 -15.83
CA ASP A 52 -4.29 8.94 -17.10
C ASP A 52 -5.42 7.89 -16.91
N LEU A 53 -6.17 7.55 -17.95
CA LEU A 53 -7.04 6.37 -17.97
C LEU A 53 -6.23 5.07 -17.78
N ALA A 54 -6.91 4.05 -17.25
CA ALA A 54 -6.30 2.76 -16.93
C ALA A 54 -5.68 2.05 -18.15
N THR A 55 -4.41 1.67 -18.03
CA THR A 55 -3.72 0.74 -18.93
C THR A 55 -3.83 -0.68 -18.38
N ILE A 56 -4.23 -1.65 -19.20
CA ILE A 56 -4.40 -3.05 -18.79
C ILE A 56 -3.36 -3.92 -19.48
N GLN A 57 -2.36 -4.37 -18.72
CA GLN A 57 -1.21 -5.09 -19.28
C GLN A 57 -1.29 -6.62 -19.09
N ASN A 58 -2.22 -7.10 -18.27
CA ASN A 58 -2.40 -8.52 -17.97
C ASN A 58 -3.78 -8.80 -17.32
N LEU A 59 -4.07 -10.09 -17.13
CA LEU A 59 -5.32 -10.56 -16.52
C LEU A 59 -5.53 -10.06 -15.07
N ASN A 60 -4.47 -9.90 -14.30
CA ASN A 60 -4.57 -9.40 -12.92
C ASN A 60 -5.03 -7.95 -12.92
N ASN A 61 -4.41 -7.07 -13.72
CA ASN A 61 -4.84 -5.69 -13.86
C ASN A 61 -6.29 -5.57 -14.34
N ASN A 62 -6.71 -6.45 -15.25
CA ASN A 62 -8.10 -6.50 -15.71
C ASN A 62 -9.06 -6.81 -14.55
N THR A 63 -8.69 -7.78 -13.70
CA THR A 63 -9.51 -8.21 -12.56
C THR A 63 -9.54 -7.14 -11.48
N GLU A 64 -8.41 -6.48 -11.20
CA GLU A 64 -8.32 -5.38 -10.24
C GLU A 64 -9.16 -4.16 -10.68
N ALA A 65 -9.10 -3.77 -11.95
CA ALA A 65 -9.92 -2.68 -12.49
C ALA A 65 -11.41 -3.02 -12.42
N GLN A 66 -11.79 -4.27 -12.71
CA GLN A 66 -13.16 -4.76 -12.57
C GLN A 66 -13.66 -4.70 -11.11
N GLN A 67 -12.83 -5.12 -10.15
CA GLN A 67 -13.15 -5.03 -8.72
C GLN A 67 -13.26 -3.58 -8.26
N ALA A 68 -12.42 -2.68 -8.79
CA ALA A 68 -12.48 -1.26 -8.49
C ALA A 68 -13.78 -0.62 -8.98
N ALA A 69 -14.31 -1.07 -10.12
CA ALA A 69 -15.51 -0.53 -10.74
C ALA A 69 -16.83 -1.05 -10.16
N VAL A 70 -16.81 -1.83 -9.07
CA VAL A 70 -17.99 -2.28 -8.31
C VAL A 70 -19.13 -2.80 -9.22
N ASN A 71 -18.79 -3.65 -10.19
CA ASN A 71 -19.72 -4.25 -11.16
C ASN A 71 -20.32 -3.29 -12.21
N SER A 72 -19.76 -2.10 -12.42
CA SER A 72 -20.12 -1.19 -13.50
C SER A 72 -19.34 -1.47 -14.79
N GLN A 73 -19.86 -1.01 -15.92
CA GLN A 73 -19.10 -0.90 -17.17
C GLN A 73 -18.33 0.42 -17.18
N PHE A 74 -17.08 0.40 -17.64
CA PHE A 74 -16.20 1.56 -17.53
C PHE A 74 -15.22 1.72 -18.69
N TRP A 75 -14.82 2.97 -18.98
CA TRP A 75 -13.75 3.28 -19.91
C TRP A 75 -12.37 2.90 -19.37
N ILE A 76 -11.51 2.46 -20.28
CA ILE A 76 -10.06 2.30 -20.09
C ILE A 76 -9.31 3.12 -21.13
N GLY A 77 -7.98 3.22 -21.00
CA GLY A 77 -7.14 4.09 -21.82
C GLY A 77 -6.89 3.59 -23.25
N LEU A 78 -7.47 2.46 -23.66
CA LEU A 78 -7.29 1.91 -25.01
C LEU A 78 -8.24 2.59 -26.00
N PHE A 79 -7.69 3.11 -27.09
CA PHE A 79 -8.45 3.77 -28.16
C PHE A 79 -7.81 3.54 -29.53
N ASN A 80 -8.55 3.84 -30.60
CA ASN A 80 -8.24 3.44 -31.96
C ASN A 80 -7.84 4.63 -32.87
N GLY A 81 -6.57 4.59 -33.29
CA GLY A 81 -6.06 5.15 -34.55
C GLY A 81 -5.16 4.12 -35.28
N THR A 82 -4.55 3.23 -34.49
CA THR A 82 -3.91 1.93 -34.80
C THR A 82 -3.85 1.07 -33.53
N TRP A 83 -4.89 1.15 -32.67
CA TRP A 83 -4.90 0.74 -31.25
C TRP A 83 -3.70 1.22 -30.43
N ARG A 84 -3.93 2.06 -29.41
CA ARG A 84 -2.88 2.52 -28.51
C ARG A 84 -3.42 2.85 -27.13
N TRP A 85 -2.59 2.71 -26.11
CA TRP A 85 -2.94 3.22 -24.78
C TRP A 85 -2.73 4.73 -24.72
N SER A 86 -3.58 5.40 -23.95
CA SER A 86 -3.50 6.83 -23.71
C SER A 86 -2.20 7.26 -23.03
N GLN A 87 -1.57 6.34 -22.29
CA GLN A 87 -0.29 6.55 -21.59
C GLN A 87 0.94 6.33 -22.49
N ASP A 88 0.81 5.62 -23.61
CA ASP A 88 1.96 5.23 -24.41
C ASP A 88 2.55 6.43 -25.17
N LYS A 89 3.88 6.55 -25.10
CA LYS A 89 4.66 7.42 -25.98
C LYS A 89 4.73 6.78 -27.38
N GLU A 90 4.85 7.62 -28.41
CA GLU A 90 4.73 7.17 -29.81
C GLU A 90 5.79 6.13 -30.23
N GLU A 91 6.91 6.06 -29.52
CA GLU A 91 8.06 5.18 -29.81
C GLU A 91 7.91 3.76 -29.23
N ASP A 92 7.01 3.54 -28.26
CA ASP A 92 6.86 2.26 -27.52
C ASP A 92 5.67 1.39 -28.01
N ASN A 93 4.98 1.85 -29.06
CA ASN A 93 3.70 1.28 -29.48
C ASN A 93 3.88 0.07 -30.42
N ASN A 94 4.06 -1.13 -29.84
CA ASN A 94 3.95 -2.40 -30.57
C ASN A 94 2.73 -3.22 -30.11
N PRO A 95 1.60 -3.18 -30.85
CA PRO A 95 0.36 -3.88 -30.49
C PRO A 95 0.49 -5.40 -30.39
N SER A 96 1.48 -5.99 -31.06
CA SER A 96 1.61 -7.45 -31.26
C SER A 96 1.85 -8.26 -29.98
N THR A 97 2.25 -7.61 -28.88
CA THR A 97 2.59 -8.25 -27.60
C THR A 97 1.59 -7.93 -26.48
N TRP A 98 0.52 -7.20 -26.80
CA TRP A 98 -0.39 -6.72 -25.77
C TRP A 98 -1.31 -7.81 -25.25
N PHE A 99 -1.60 -7.68 -23.95
CA PHE A 99 -2.70 -8.42 -23.36
C PHE A 99 -4.01 -7.87 -23.90
N GLU A 100 -4.85 -8.75 -24.42
CA GLU A 100 -6.18 -8.41 -24.92
C GLU A 100 -7.22 -9.34 -24.30
N LYS A 101 -8.39 -8.79 -23.98
CA LYS A 101 -9.54 -9.56 -23.46
C LYS A 101 -10.84 -9.16 -24.14
N TRP A 102 -10.78 -9.03 -25.46
CA TRP A 102 -11.93 -8.77 -26.33
C TRP A 102 -13.05 -9.78 -26.09
N SER A 103 -14.29 -9.29 -26.09
CA SER A 103 -15.46 -10.15 -26.21
C SER A 103 -15.46 -10.85 -27.56
N THR A 104 -16.23 -11.94 -27.67
CA THR A 104 -16.49 -12.60 -28.95
C THR A 104 -17.02 -11.59 -29.97
N LEU A 105 -16.42 -11.57 -31.18
CA LEU A 105 -16.71 -10.66 -32.30
C LEU A 105 -16.28 -9.19 -32.12
N GLU A 106 -15.42 -8.90 -31.15
CA GLU A 106 -14.74 -7.60 -31.01
C GLU A 106 -13.29 -7.67 -31.56
N PRO A 107 -12.68 -6.52 -31.93
CA PRO A 107 -13.25 -5.18 -31.93
C PRO A 107 -14.29 -4.95 -33.05
N GLY A 108 -15.42 -4.34 -32.69
CA GLY A 108 -16.44 -3.88 -33.63
C GLY A 108 -16.06 -2.55 -34.31
N THR A 109 -17.05 -1.71 -34.63
CA THR A 109 -16.84 -0.42 -35.31
C THR A 109 -16.45 0.74 -34.37
N GLY A 110 -16.31 0.46 -33.07
CA GLY A 110 -15.97 1.48 -32.08
C GLY A 110 -14.48 1.83 -32.08
N SER A 111 -14.16 3.02 -31.59
CA SER A 111 -12.79 3.53 -31.50
C SER A 111 -12.29 3.72 -30.07
N CYS A 112 -13.11 3.47 -29.06
CA CYS A 112 -12.72 3.61 -27.65
C CYS A 112 -13.16 2.36 -26.88
N VAL A 113 -12.39 1.92 -25.89
CA VAL A 113 -12.62 0.62 -25.25
C VAL A 113 -13.20 0.76 -23.85
N SER A 114 -14.26 -0.02 -23.60
CA SER A 114 -14.84 -0.20 -22.28
C SER A 114 -14.73 -1.64 -21.82
N ILE A 115 -14.59 -1.84 -20.51
CA ILE A 115 -14.65 -3.14 -19.86
C ILE A 115 -16.03 -3.32 -19.23
N SER A 116 -16.68 -4.44 -19.53
CA SER A 116 -17.95 -4.82 -18.92
C SER A 116 -17.79 -5.30 -17.47
N LYS A 117 -18.91 -5.44 -16.75
CA LYS A 117 -18.96 -6.05 -15.41
C LYS A 117 -18.36 -7.46 -15.32
N ALA A 118 -18.27 -8.20 -16.44
CA ALA A 118 -17.66 -9.53 -16.52
C ALA A 118 -16.16 -9.48 -16.87
N GLY A 119 -15.60 -8.28 -17.02
CA GLY A 119 -14.21 -8.06 -17.39
C GLY A 119 -13.90 -8.28 -18.87
N ALA A 120 -14.89 -8.36 -19.75
CA ALA A 120 -14.70 -8.48 -21.21
C ALA A 120 -14.69 -7.10 -21.88
N TRP A 121 -13.84 -6.93 -22.91
CA TRP A 121 -13.61 -5.65 -23.57
C TRP A 121 -14.52 -5.49 -24.79
N TYR A 122 -15.02 -4.27 -24.99
CA TYR A 122 -15.89 -3.90 -26.10
C TYR A 122 -15.42 -2.58 -26.71
N ALA A 123 -15.31 -2.54 -28.04
CA ALA A 123 -15.13 -1.31 -28.77
C ALA A 123 -16.46 -0.54 -28.82
N LYS A 124 -16.41 0.75 -28.49
CA LYS A 124 -17.56 1.65 -28.42
C LYS A 124 -17.25 2.96 -29.13
N ASP A 125 -18.31 3.65 -29.50
CA ASP A 125 -18.23 5.04 -29.95
C ASP A 125 -17.69 5.89 -28.79
N CYS A 126 -16.63 6.66 -29.05
CA CYS A 126 -15.95 7.51 -28.06
C CYS A 126 -16.86 8.60 -27.48
N SER A 127 -17.94 8.96 -28.19
CA SER A 127 -18.98 9.90 -27.72
C SER A 127 -19.99 9.26 -26.75
N THR A 128 -19.94 7.94 -26.55
CA THR A 128 -20.78 7.27 -25.55
C THR A 128 -20.42 7.77 -24.15
N LEU A 129 -21.42 7.96 -23.29
CA LEU A 129 -21.18 8.26 -21.89
C LEU A 129 -20.97 6.95 -21.13
N ASN A 130 -19.83 6.80 -20.45
CA ASN A 130 -19.61 5.75 -19.45
C ASN A 130 -18.88 6.31 -18.23
N ALA A 131 -19.00 5.62 -17.10
CA ALA A 131 -18.06 5.73 -15.99
C ALA A 131 -16.65 5.30 -16.45
N PHE A 132 -15.63 5.58 -15.66
CA PHE A 132 -14.25 5.35 -16.10
C PHE A 132 -13.32 5.00 -14.95
N VAL A 133 -12.22 4.34 -15.30
CA VAL A 133 -11.17 3.98 -14.33
C VAL A 133 -9.88 4.71 -14.70
N CYS A 134 -9.38 5.50 -13.76
CA CYS A 134 -8.08 6.17 -13.86
C CYS A 134 -6.96 5.30 -13.31
N PHE A 135 -5.77 5.45 -13.86
CA PHE A 135 -4.52 4.98 -13.32
C PHE A 135 -3.95 6.02 -12.35
N SER A 136 -3.61 5.61 -11.14
CA SER A 136 -2.96 6.46 -10.14
C SER A 136 -1.49 6.06 -10.02
N ALA A 137 -0.58 6.96 -10.40
CA ALA A 137 0.87 6.75 -10.37
C ALA A 137 1.48 6.75 -8.95
N GLU A 138 0.65 6.79 -7.90
CA GLU A 138 1.08 6.81 -6.49
C GLU A 138 1.30 5.39 -5.92
N THR A 139 1.27 4.35 -6.76
CA THR A 139 1.59 2.96 -6.41
C THR A 139 2.94 2.56 -7.00
N GLY A 140 3.84 1.98 -6.20
CA GLY A 140 5.18 1.59 -6.64
C GLY A 140 6.32 2.46 -6.11
N GLN A 141 6.11 3.23 -5.03
CA GLN A 141 7.22 3.93 -4.39
C GLN A 141 8.05 2.92 -3.61
N HIS A 142 9.36 2.92 -3.82
CA HIS A 142 10.27 2.04 -3.11
C HIS A 142 10.95 2.81 -1.97
N VAL A 143 11.14 2.15 -0.84
CA VAL A 143 11.85 2.71 0.32
C VAL A 143 12.95 1.75 0.76
N LEU A 144 14.14 2.32 1.02
CA LEU A 144 15.24 1.59 1.64
C LEU A 144 15.03 1.58 3.16
N VAL A 145 15.01 0.39 3.75
CA VAL A 145 15.02 0.20 5.19
C VAL A 145 16.42 -0.16 5.64
N ASP A 146 17.05 0.76 6.40
CA ASP A 146 18.42 0.61 6.91
C ASP A 146 18.52 -0.30 8.15
N GLN A 147 17.73 -1.37 8.18
CA GLN A 147 17.78 -2.42 9.20
C GLN A 147 18.28 -3.72 8.56
N LYS A 148 19.22 -4.40 9.19
CA LYS A 148 19.71 -5.70 8.69
C LYS A 148 18.80 -6.83 9.18
N LYS A 149 18.17 -7.53 8.24
CA LYS A 149 17.24 -8.66 8.51
C LYS A 149 17.46 -9.79 7.52
N SER A 150 17.07 -11.00 7.93
CA SER A 150 16.95 -12.15 7.03
C SER A 150 15.88 -11.86 5.98
N TRP A 151 15.90 -12.52 4.83
CA TRP A 151 14.90 -12.27 3.79
C TRP A 151 13.45 -12.49 4.27
N PRO A 152 13.12 -13.57 5.01
CA PRO A 152 11.78 -13.74 5.57
C PRO A 152 11.40 -12.66 6.59
N ASP A 153 12.34 -12.24 7.44
CA ASP A 153 12.09 -11.19 8.43
C ASP A 153 11.94 -9.81 7.78
N ALA A 154 12.68 -9.55 6.70
CA ALA A 154 12.56 -8.35 5.88
C ALA A 154 11.21 -8.30 5.18
N GLN A 155 10.75 -9.42 4.61
CA GLN A 155 9.41 -9.55 4.03
C GLN A 155 8.32 -9.30 5.07
N ALA A 156 8.40 -9.93 6.24
CA ALA A 156 7.46 -9.72 7.34
C ALA A 156 7.46 -8.25 7.78
N HIS A 157 8.64 -7.61 7.85
CA HIS A 157 8.74 -6.19 8.14
C HIS A 157 8.03 -5.33 7.09
N CYS A 158 8.34 -5.53 5.81
CA CYS A 158 7.70 -4.78 4.72
C CYS A 158 6.19 -4.99 4.71
N ARG A 159 5.69 -6.21 4.91
CA ARG A 159 4.23 -6.46 4.98
C ARG A 159 3.55 -5.81 6.19
N SER A 160 4.29 -5.57 7.27
CA SER A 160 3.75 -4.94 8.47
C SER A 160 3.71 -3.41 8.41
N GLN A 161 4.65 -2.77 7.71
CA GLN A 161 4.79 -1.31 7.65
C GLN A 161 4.57 -0.71 6.25
N HIS A 162 4.57 -1.54 5.21
CA HIS A 162 4.50 -1.21 3.78
C HIS A 162 3.59 -2.22 3.06
N THR A 163 3.73 -2.41 1.73
CA THR A 163 2.99 -3.45 0.99
C THR A 163 3.70 -4.79 1.07
N ASP A 164 4.92 -4.88 0.53
CA ASP A 164 5.76 -6.09 0.50
C ASP A 164 7.22 -5.67 0.22
N LEU A 165 8.15 -6.61 0.13
CA LEU A 165 9.46 -6.36 -0.47
C LEU A 165 9.31 -5.87 -1.92
N SER A 166 10.27 -5.06 -2.37
CA SER A 166 10.23 -4.44 -3.69
C SER A 166 10.18 -5.46 -4.82
N SER A 167 9.13 -5.38 -5.63
CA SER A 167 9.03 -6.01 -6.95
C SER A 167 9.57 -5.07 -8.02
N ILE A 168 10.34 -5.57 -9.01
CA ILE A 168 10.88 -4.74 -10.10
C ILE A 168 10.45 -5.35 -11.43
N ARG A 169 9.81 -4.56 -12.29
CA ARG A 169 9.13 -5.03 -13.50
C ARG A 169 9.68 -4.45 -14.80
N SER A 170 10.55 -3.45 -14.74
CA SER A 170 11.17 -2.87 -15.92
C SER A 170 12.60 -2.41 -15.65
N LEU A 171 13.35 -2.16 -16.73
CA LEU A 171 14.69 -1.58 -16.65
C LEU A 171 14.67 -0.16 -16.06
N GLU A 172 13.63 0.62 -16.37
CA GLU A 172 13.46 1.98 -15.84
C GLU A 172 13.25 1.95 -14.32
N GLU A 173 12.33 1.11 -13.85
CA GLU A 173 12.08 0.90 -12.42
C GLU A 173 13.35 0.37 -11.72
N ASN A 174 14.06 -0.58 -12.33
CA ASN A 174 15.32 -1.10 -11.80
C ASN A 174 16.35 0.01 -11.56
N THR A 175 16.45 0.97 -12.49
CA THR A 175 17.36 2.12 -12.39
C THR A 175 16.93 3.10 -11.30
N GLN A 176 15.62 3.32 -11.15
CA GLN A 176 15.08 4.19 -10.11
C GLN A 176 15.27 3.57 -8.71
N VAL A 177 15.05 2.26 -8.57
CA VAL A 177 15.19 1.55 -7.29
C VAL A 177 16.66 1.43 -6.88
N SER A 178 17.58 1.18 -7.83
CA SER A 178 19.01 1.10 -7.52
C SER A 178 19.57 2.44 -7.03
N ALA A 179 19.03 3.56 -7.49
CA ALA A 179 19.39 4.90 -7.03
C ALA A 179 18.98 5.21 -5.59
N LEU A 180 18.12 4.40 -4.96
CA LEU A 180 17.77 4.52 -3.54
C LEU A 180 18.85 3.98 -2.60
N LEU A 181 19.76 3.17 -3.15
CA LEU A 181 20.88 2.60 -2.42
C LEU A 181 22.08 3.56 -2.46
N PRO A 182 22.94 3.55 -1.43
CA PRO A 182 24.15 4.36 -1.40
C PRO A 182 25.06 4.10 -2.61
N ASP A 183 25.64 5.18 -3.15
CA ASP A 183 26.67 5.11 -4.17
C ASP A 183 28.04 4.80 -3.51
N PRO A 184 28.79 3.78 -3.96
CA PRO A 184 30.15 3.52 -3.47
C PRO A 184 31.09 4.74 -3.57
N VAL A 185 30.82 5.70 -4.47
CA VAL A 185 31.69 6.87 -4.71
C VAL A 185 31.53 7.97 -3.66
N GLN A 186 30.38 8.07 -2.97
CA GLN A 186 30.13 9.12 -1.97
C GLN A 186 30.70 8.80 -0.58
N THR A 187 30.89 7.52 -0.26
CA THR A 187 31.32 7.08 1.08
C THR A 187 32.79 7.39 1.41
N ASP A 188 33.62 7.80 0.44
CA ASP A 188 35.06 7.97 0.67
C ASP A 188 35.53 9.42 0.83
N LEU A 189 34.79 10.44 0.37
CA LEU A 189 35.26 11.83 0.53
C LEU A 189 35.35 12.24 2.00
N GLY A 190 34.39 11.84 2.84
CA GLY A 190 34.43 12.08 4.28
C GLY A 190 35.58 11.37 5.00
N ALA A 191 35.94 10.17 4.54
CA ALA A 191 37.10 9.43 5.06
C ALA A 191 38.42 10.08 4.60
N PHE A 192 38.50 10.52 3.34
CA PHE A 192 39.64 11.21 2.76
C PHE A 192 39.93 12.55 3.46
N PHE A 193 38.89 13.36 3.75
CA PHE A 193 39.04 14.60 4.51
C PHE A 193 39.30 14.37 6.00
N GLY A 194 38.72 13.33 6.61
CA GLY A 194 38.96 12.96 8.01
C GLY A 194 40.39 12.52 8.29
N ALA A 195 41.00 11.76 7.37
CA ALA A 195 42.40 11.34 7.46
C ALA A 195 43.37 12.53 7.33
N LEU A 196 43.03 13.54 6.53
CA LEU A 196 43.87 14.72 6.32
C LEU A 196 43.92 15.66 7.54
N LEU A 197 42.88 15.65 8.38
CA LEU A 197 42.73 16.56 9.53
C LEU A 197 42.96 15.88 10.90
N GLY A 198 43.36 14.60 10.93
CA GLY A 198 43.70 13.90 12.17
C GLY A 198 42.52 13.65 13.12
N GLY A 199 41.29 13.72 12.62
CA GLY A 199 40.08 13.47 13.41
C GLY A 199 39.69 11.98 13.40
N THR A 200 39.47 11.40 14.57
CA THR A 200 38.85 10.07 14.71
C THR A 200 37.33 10.19 14.56
N TYR A 201 36.83 10.20 13.32
CA TYR A 201 35.40 10.16 13.07
C TYR A 201 34.88 8.72 13.18
N SER A 202 33.86 8.51 14.00
CA SER A 202 33.14 7.24 14.10
C SER A 202 32.32 7.00 12.82
N THR A 203 32.83 6.18 11.92
CA THR A 203 32.12 5.71 10.71
C THR A 203 31.05 4.68 11.08
N SER A 204 29.99 5.12 11.78
CA SER A 204 28.76 4.33 11.91
C SER A 204 27.78 4.67 10.80
N THR A 205 28.21 4.55 9.54
CA THR A 205 27.30 4.60 8.39
C THR A 205 27.58 3.40 7.51
N THR A 206 27.20 2.21 7.99
CA THR A 206 27.29 0.95 7.24
C THR A 206 26.14 0.82 6.26
N SER A 207 25.89 1.85 5.45
CA SER A 207 24.86 1.76 4.43
C SER A 207 25.43 0.95 3.27
N THR A 208 24.92 -0.27 3.10
CA THR A 208 25.45 -1.22 2.11
C THR A 208 24.96 -0.87 0.72
N THR A 209 25.80 -1.03 -0.30
CA THR A 209 25.45 -0.80 -1.71
C THR A 209 24.49 -1.86 -2.27
N TYR A 210 24.06 -2.80 -1.44
CA TYR A 210 23.16 -3.89 -1.77
C TYR A 210 22.07 -4.04 -0.74
N ALA A 211 20.89 -4.47 -1.20
CA ALA A 211 19.70 -4.70 -0.38
C ALA A 211 18.85 -5.85 -0.92
N TRP A 212 18.13 -6.54 -0.02
CA TRP A 212 17.12 -7.53 -0.40
C TRP A 212 15.99 -6.91 -1.24
N ILE A 213 15.55 -7.65 -2.25
CA ILE A 213 14.34 -7.40 -3.03
C ILE A 213 13.39 -8.59 -2.93
N GLY A 214 12.16 -8.45 -3.41
CA GLY A 214 11.10 -9.46 -3.25
C GLY A 214 11.27 -10.72 -4.09
N LEU A 215 12.28 -10.79 -4.97
CA LEU A 215 12.47 -11.95 -5.85
C LEU A 215 13.05 -13.13 -5.06
N HIS A 216 12.43 -14.30 -5.21
CA HIS A 216 12.91 -15.53 -4.60
C HIS A 216 12.70 -16.75 -5.51
N ARG A 217 13.34 -17.86 -5.17
CA ARG A 217 13.37 -19.11 -5.94
C ARG A 217 12.46 -20.14 -5.29
N SER A 218 11.20 -20.21 -5.72
CA SER A 218 10.26 -21.33 -5.52
C SER A 218 8.96 -21.11 -6.32
N PRO A 219 8.86 -21.57 -7.59
CA PRO A 219 9.48 -20.99 -8.82
C PRO A 219 9.95 -19.53 -8.71
N TRP A 220 10.68 -19.01 -9.72
CA TRP A 220 11.02 -17.57 -9.76
C TRP A 220 9.74 -16.74 -9.74
N ALA A 221 9.51 -16.08 -8.60
CA ALA A 221 8.33 -15.31 -8.33
C ALA A 221 8.68 -14.17 -7.39
N TRP A 222 7.91 -13.09 -7.49
CA TRP A 222 7.99 -12.01 -6.54
C TRP A 222 7.20 -12.37 -5.27
N SER A 223 7.67 -11.88 -4.13
CA SER A 223 7.03 -12.05 -2.82
C SER A 223 5.59 -11.52 -2.78
N ASP A 224 5.27 -10.55 -3.65
CA ASP A 224 3.93 -10.00 -3.84
C ASP A 224 3.00 -10.91 -4.68
N GLY A 225 3.49 -12.07 -5.14
CA GLY A 225 2.75 -13.04 -5.95
C GLY A 225 2.76 -12.77 -7.45
N SER A 226 3.43 -11.72 -7.92
CA SER A 226 3.51 -11.38 -9.34
C SER A 226 4.57 -12.17 -10.10
N SER A 227 4.44 -12.22 -11.43
CA SER A 227 5.36 -12.96 -12.30
C SER A 227 6.71 -12.25 -12.47
N ALA A 228 7.79 -13.03 -12.50
CA ALA A 228 9.15 -12.54 -12.73
C ALA A 228 9.49 -12.47 -14.24
N ALA A 229 8.71 -11.70 -15.01
CA ALA A 229 8.91 -11.57 -16.45
C ALA A 229 10.17 -10.76 -16.82
N TYR A 230 10.56 -9.82 -15.95
CA TYR A 230 11.80 -9.05 -16.07
C TYR A 230 12.83 -9.59 -15.06
N THR A 231 14.06 -9.82 -15.53
CA THR A 231 15.19 -10.20 -14.66
C THR A 231 16.49 -9.52 -15.04
N GLN A 232 17.28 -9.10 -14.05
CA GLN A 232 18.53 -8.35 -14.26
C GLN A 232 19.72 -9.00 -13.53
N PHE A 233 19.89 -10.32 -13.66
CA PHE A 233 20.96 -11.03 -12.95
C PHE A 233 22.37 -10.67 -13.47
N GLY A 234 23.35 -10.57 -12.56
CA GLY A 234 24.76 -10.36 -12.90
C GLY A 234 25.45 -11.57 -13.53
N LEU A 235 26.60 -11.34 -14.16
CA LEU A 235 27.37 -12.34 -14.93
C LEU A 235 28.03 -13.43 -14.06
N LEU A 236 28.34 -13.13 -12.81
CA LEU A 236 28.96 -14.07 -11.88
C LEU A 236 27.98 -14.39 -10.76
N GLN A 237 27.43 -15.60 -10.80
CA GLN A 237 26.47 -16.11 -9.86
C GLN A 237 27.13 -17.18 -8.97
N SER A 238 26.85 -17.19 -7.67
CA SER A 238 27.40 -18.21 -6.76
C SER A 238 26.85 -19.59 -7.15
N LYS A 239 27.69 -20.64 -7.07
CA LYS A 239 27.29 -22.03 -7.39
C LYS A 239 26.38 -22.69 -6.33
N GLY A 240 25.77 -21.89 -5.44
CA GLY A 240 24.98 -22.34 -4.29
C GLY A 240 23.49 -22.54 -4.60
N ARG A 241 22.82 -23.33 -3.75
CA ARG A 241 21.36 -23.50 -3.74
C ARG A 241 20.75 -22.35 -2.94
N ASP A 242 20.91 -21.15 -3.47
CA ASP A 242 20.54 -19.88 -2.83
C ASP A 242 19.22 -19.38 -3.46
N ASP A 243 18.23 -19.08 -2.62
CA ASP A 243 16.85 -18.88 -3.05
C ASP A 243 16.36 -17.42 -2.92
N CYS A 244 17.14 -16.49 -2.38
CA CYS A 244 16.71 -15.10 -2.15
C CYS A 244 17.60 -14.10 -2.88
N VAL A 245 17.05 -13.00 -3.37
CA VAL A 245 17.74 -12.09 -4.31
C VAL A 245 17.98 -10.70 -3.71
N MET A 246 19.16 -10.16 -3.98
CA MET A 246 19.55 -8.79 -3.69
C MET A 246 19.85 -8.01 -4.97
N MET A 247 19.68 -6.70 -4.90
CA MET A 247 20.11 -5.73 -5.90
C MET A 247 21.42 -5.06 -5.45
N ASP A 248 22.35 -4.81 -6.37
CA ASP A 248 23.55 -3.98 -6.19
C ASP A 248 23.36 -2.63 -6.90
N SER A 249 23.62 -1.52 -6.20
CA SER A 249 23.58 -0.17 -6.75
C SER A 249 24.69 0.07 -7.78
N SER A 250 25.86 -0.54 -7.55
CA SER A 250 27.08 -0.31 -8.33
C SER A 250 26.95 -0.79 -9.77
N SER A 251 26.28 -1.94 -9.96
CA SER A 251 26.05 -2.56 -11.26
C SER A 251 24.61 -2.45 -11.73
N SER A 252 23.67 -2.05 -10.86
CA SER A 252 22.23 -2.18 -11.07
C SER A 252 21.81 -3.61 -11.48
N THR A 253 22.55 -4.62 -11.03
CA THR A 253 22.27 -6.04 -11.28
C THR A 253 21.87 -6.77 -10.02
N TRP A 254 21.31 -7.96 -10.20
CA TRP A 254 20.80 -8.81 -9.13
C TRP A 254 21.68 -10.03 -8.93
N PHE A 255 21.74 -10.50 -7.70
CA PHE A 255 22.46 -11.70 -7.33
C PHE A 255 21.78 -12.34 -6.14
N TRP A 256 21.87 -13.66 -6.04
CA TRP A 256 21.26 -14.37 -4.94
C TRP A 256 22.21 -14.57 -3.77
N ARG A 257 21.61 -14.70 -2.59
CA ARG A 257 22.28 -15.01 -1.33
C ARG A 257 21.43 -15.96 -0.50
N PRO A 258 22.04 -16.67 0.47
CA PRO A 258 21.27 -17.44 1.44
C PRO A 258 20.26 -16.54 2.16
N CYS A 259 18.99 -16.97 2.18
CA CYS A 259 17.88 -16.21 2.77
C CYS A 259 18.07 -15.91 4.27
N THR A 260 18.96 -16.62 4.95
CA THR A 260 19.28 -16.46 6.37
C THR A 260 20.26 -15.32 6.65
N GLU A 261 20.87 -14.71 5.63
CA GLU A 261 21.80 -13.59 5.83
C GLU A 261 21.07 -12.29 6.16
N ASN A 262 21.67 -11.48 7.03
CA ASN A 262 21.09 -10.21 7.45
C ASN A 262 21.59 -9.05 6.60
N HIS A 263 20.72 -8.48 5.78
CA HIS A 263 21.01 -7.33 4.92
C HIS A 263 19.93 -6.26 5.04
N THR A 264 20.24 -5.04 4.62
CA THR A 264 19.23 -4.00 4.39
C THR A 264 18.28 -4.46 3.27
N PHE A 265 17.12 -3.83 3.17
CA PHE A 265 16.07 -4.32 2.27
C PHE A 265 15.21 -3.19 1.74
N LEU A 266 14.68 -3.40 0.54
CA LEU A 266 13.80 -2.45 -0.14
C LEU A 266 12.35 -2.93 -0.02
N CYS A 267 11.48 -2.06 0.47
CA CYS A 267 10.05 -2.32 0.50
C CYS A 267 9.36 -1.56 -0.65
N ASN A 268 8.41 -2.22 -1.30
CA ASN A 268 7.41 -1.53 -2.10
C ASN A 268 6.36 -0.96 -1.16
N THR A 269 6.10 0.33 -1.32
CA THR A 269 5.02 1.05 -0.69
C THR A 269 4.04 1.43 -1.78
N ASP A 270 2.90 0.74 -1.81
CA ASP A 270 1.68 1.48 -2.12
C ASP A 270 1.43 2.30 -0.88
N ILE A 271 1.25 3.61 -1.02
CA ILE A 271 1.00 4.47 0.14
C ILE A 271 -0.28 3.96 0.80
N ARG A 272 -0.13 3.15 1.86
CA ARG A 272 -1.16 2.90 2.85
C ARG A 272 -1.00 4.01 3.85
N PRO A 273 -1.80 5.09 3.81
CA PRO A 273 -1.89 5.94 4.98
C PRO A 273 -2.41 5.02 6.09
N VAL A 274 -1.62 4.88 7.17
CA VAL A 274 -2.06 4.21 8.38
C VAL A 274 -3.38 4.86 8.79
N ALA A 275 -4.50 4.15 8.63
CA ALA A 275 -5.82 4.69 8.89
C ALA A 275 -5.90 5.11 10.36
N MET A 276 -5.81 6.42 10.63
CA MET A 276 -6.02 6.95 11.99
C MET A 276 -7.51 7.12 12.22
N ARG A 277 -8.14 6.10 12.77
CA ARG A 277 -9.55 6.14 13.16
C ARG A 277 -9.67 6.77 14.54
N THR A 278 -10.59 7.72 14.70
CA THR A 278 -10.92 8.29 16.01
C THR A 278 -12.12 7.53 16.56
N LEU A 279 -11.90 6.74 17.60
CA LEU A 279 -12.97 6.04 18.31
C LEU A 279 -13.43 6.92 19.48
N LYS A 280 -14.73 7.26 19.53
CA LYS A 280 -15.32 7.92 20.70
C LYS A 280 -15.74 6.84 21.69
N VAL A 281 -15.11 6.81 22.86
CA VAL A 281 -15.39 5.84 23.91
C VAL A 281 -16.21 6.54 24.99
N ARG A 282 -17.38 5.97 25.33
CA ARG A 282 -18.18 6.41 26.48
C ARG A 282 -18.05 5.38 27.58
N MET A 283 -17.81 5.85 28.80
CA MET A 283 -17.60 4.97 29.95
C MET A 283 -18.48 5.42 31.11
N SER A 284 -19.07 4.45 31.81
CA SER A 284 -19.76 4.68 33.08
C SER A 284 -18.86 4.16 34.20
N SER A 285 -18.12 5.05 34.87
CA SER A 285 -17.37 4.69 36.07
C SER A 285 -17.97 5.38 37.30
N ALA A 286 -18.30 4.59 38.33
CA ALA A 286 -18.68 5.12 39.65
C ALA A 286 -17.49 5.18 40.62
N SER A 287 -16.33 4.60 40.26
CA SER A 287 -15.22 4.35 41.20
C SER A 287 -13.81 4.45 40.62
N ALA A 288 -13.62 4.84 39.35
CA ALA A 288 -12.30 4.92 38.73
C ALA A 288 -12.02 6.31 38.16
N ASP A 289 -10.84 6.83 38.47
CA ASP A 289 -10.29 8.07 37.91
C ASP A 289 -9.77 7.83 36.49
N LEU A 290 -10.42 8.44 35.50
CA LEU A 290 -10.07 8.32 34.08
C LEU A 290 -8.89 9.23 33.68
N THR A 291 -8.40 10.07 34.59
CA THR A 291 -7.20 10.88 34.39
C THR A 291 -5.92 10.14 34.78
N ASP A 292 -6.03 9.03 35.54
CA ASP A 292 -4.89 8.18 35.92
C ASP A 292 -4.30 7.45 34.69
N PRO A 293 -3.01 7.67 34.35
CA PRO A 293 -2.33 7.00 33.24
C PRO A 293 -2.41 5.46 33.28
N VAL A 294 -2.45 4.87 34.48
CA VAL A 294 -2.56 3.41 34.67
C VAL A 294 -3.94 2.92 34.22
N VAL A 295 -4.99 3.66 34.58
CA VAL A 295 -6.37 3.37 34.17
C VAL A 295 -6.52 3.55 32.66
N GLN A 296 -6.03 4.67 32.12
CA GLN A 296 -6.02 4.97 30.69
C GLN A 296 -5.33 3.88 29.85
N ASN A 297 -4.16 3.41 30.30
CA ASN A 297 -3.44 2.34 29.61
C ASN A 297 -4.19 1.00 29.69
N SER A 298 -4.82 0.68 30.83
CA SER A 298 -5.63 -0.52 30.99
C SER A 298 -6.82 -0.53 30.00
N VAL A 299 -7.47 0.61 29.81
CA VAL A 299 -8.59 0.77 28.86
C VAL A 299 -8.13 0.58 27.41
N LEU A 300 -6.99 1.17 27.01
CA LEU A 300 -6.44 0.95 25.66
C LEU A 300 -6.13 -0.52 25.40
N GLN A 301 -5.55 -1.24 26.37
CA GLN A 301 -5.25 -2.67 26.24
C GLN A 301 -6.51 -3.52 26.08
N GLN A 302 -7.56 -3.21 26.84
CA GLN A 302 -8.84 -3.92 26.72
C GLN A 302 -9.52 -3.66 25.37
N LEU A 303 -9.52 -2.41 24.90
CA LEU A 303 -10.05 -2.04 23.59
C LEU A 303 -9.29 -2.73 22.45
N LYS A 304 -7.95 -2.73 22.54
CA LYS A 304 -7.09 -3.40 21.57
C LYS A 304 -7.43 -4.89 21.47
N LYS A 305 -7.48 -5.57 22.62
CA LYS A 305 -7.82 -7.00 22.68
C LYS A 305 -9.20 -7.30 22.09
N ARG A 306 -10.20 -6.47 22.39
CA ARG A 306 -11.55 -6.63 21.83
C ARG A 306 -11.58 -6.50 20.31
N MET A 307 -10.85 -5.53 19.75
CA MET A 307 -10.75 -5.36 18.28
C MET A 307 -10.04 -6.54 17.61
N GLU A 308 -9.04 -7.12 18.28
CA GLU A 308 -8.35 -8.33 17.81
C GLU A 308 -9.28 -9.56 17.86
N ASP A 309 -10.05 -9.73 18.94
CA ASP A 309 -10.91 -10.90 19.17
C ASP A 309 -12.23 -10.87 18.37
N GLU A 310 -12.88 -9.69 18.22
CA GLU A 310 -14.23 -9.57 17.64
C GLU A 310 -14.24 -9.14 16.16
N GLU A 311 -13.27 -8.36 15.69
CA GLU A 311 -13.24 -7.83 14.30
C GLU A 311 -12.10 -8.39 13.43
N GLY A 312 -11.23 -9.24 13.98
CA GLY A 312 -10.13 -9.86 13.23
C GLY A 312 -9.08 -8.85 12.71
N MET A 313 -8.98 -7.68 13.34
CA MET A 313 -8.02 -6.64 12.95
C MET A 313 -6.63 -6.96 13.52
N GLU A 314 -5.70 -7.42 12.68
CA GLU A 314 -4.31 -7.64 13.10
C GLU A 314 -3.50 -6.32 13.14
N ALA A 315 -2.60 -6.20 14.13
CA ALA A 315 -1.63 -5.10 14.28
C ALA A 315 -2.19 -3.67 14.57
N VAL A 316 -3.30 -3.56 15.31
CA VAL A 316 -3.89 -2.26 15.72
C VAL A 316 -3.01 -1.51 16.74
N ARG A 317 -2.68 -0.24 16.46
CA ARG A 317 -2.01 0.69 17.40
C ARG A 317 -3.00 1.75 17.88
N LEU A 318 -3.28 1.79 19.18
CA LEU A 318 -4.18 2.78 19.79
C LEU A 318 -3.40 3.84 20.56
N LYS A 319 -3.86 5.09 20.50
CA LYS A 319 -3.38 6.22 21.31
C LYS A 319 -4.54 7.12 21.71
N TRP A 320 -4.45 7.72 22.89
CA TRP A 320 -5.40 8.75 23.30
C TRP A 320 -5.18 10.04 22.49
N ARG A 321 -6.28 10.70 22.13
CA ARG A 321 -6.26 12.07 21.60
C ARG A 321 -6.44 13.04 22.76
N MET A 322 -5.51 13.98 22.90
CA MET A 322 -5.64 15.09 23.83
C MET A 322 -6.53 16.17 23.20
N GLN A 323 -7.52 16.65 23.95
CA GLN A 323 -8.39 17.74 23.54
C GLN A 323 -7.67 19.09 23.73
N PRO A 324 -8.18 20.19 23.13
CA PRO A 324 -7.57 21.52 23.25
C PRO A 324 -7.44 22.04 24.69
N ASP A 325 -8.25 21.52 25.61
CA ASP A 325 -8.23 21.81 27.04
C ASP A 325 -7.16 21.01 27.83
N GLY A 326 -6.38 20.18 27.14
CA GLY A 326 -5.34 19.33 27.73
C GLY A 326 -5.84 18.02 28.34
N GLN A 327 -7.15 17.74 28.27
CA GLN A 327 -7.75 16.53 28.84
C GLN A 327 -8.01 15.47 27.76
N VAL A 328 -8.03 14.20 28.16
CA VAL A 328 -8.40 13.06 27.28
C VAL A 328 -9.89 12.77 27.37
N PHE A 329 -10.45 12.81 28.58
CA PHE A 329 -11.86 12.56 28.87
C PHE A 329 -12.52 13.83 29.39
N SER A 330 -13.77 14.05 29.02
CA SER A 330 -14.60 15.14 29.53
C SER A 330 -15.85 14.56 30.17
N GLN A 331 -16.26 15.09 31.32
CA GLN A 331 -17.50 14.69 31.97
C GLN A 331 -18.71 15.26 31.21
N GLU A 332 -19.68 14.41 30.92
CA GLU A 332 -20.91 14.83 30.24
C GLU A 332 -21.89 15.36 31.30
N GLU A 333 -22.08 16.69 31.36
CA GLU A 333 -23.04 17.33 32.26
C GLU A 333 -24.43 17.37 31.59
N GLY A 334 -25.40 16.56 32.08
CA GLY A 334 -26.81 16.74 31.69
C GLY A 334 -27.72 15.52 31.78
N THR A 335 -28.62 15.58 32.76
CA THR A 335 -29.86 14.81 33.06
C THR A 335 -30.64 14.16 31.90
N ALA A 336 -30.25 12.97 31.46
CA ALA A 336 -31.17 12.04 30.79
C ALA A 336 -30.79 10.59 31.12
N PRO A 337 -31.76 9.69 31.40
CA PRO A 337 -31.45 8.27 31.60
C PRO A 337 -30.80 7.70 30.33
N PRO A 338 -29.90 6.71 30.46
CA PRO A 338 -29.19 6.17 29.31
C PRO A 338 -30.20 5.62 28.28
N PRO A 339 -30.09 5.98 26.98
CA PRO A 339 -30.89 5.34 25.96
C PRO A 339 -30.52 3.85 25.93
N VAL A 340 -31.52 3.00 26.10
CA VAL A 340 -31.39 1.55 25.89
C VAL A 340 -31.18 1.36 24.39
N CYS A 341 -30.05 0.78 23.99
CA CYS A 341 -29.82 0.44 22.59
C CYS A 341 -30.90 -0.54 22.14
N GLN A 342 -31.85 -0.06 21.34
CA GLN A 342 -32.77 -0.91 20.62
C GLN A 342 -32.09 -1.34 19.31
N GLN A 343 -32.49 -2.51 18.81
CA GLN A 343 -31.87 -3.18 17.68
C GLN A 343 -32.01 -2.41 16.34
N ASP A 344 -32.77 -1.31 16.33
CA ASP A 344 -33.22 -0.59 15.14
C ASP A 344 -32.81 0.89 15.09
N ASP A 345 -31.85 1.35 15.91
CA ASP A 345 -31.27 2.70 15.76
C ASP A 345 -30.33 2.76 14.55
N ALA A 346 -30.91 2.64 13.35
CA ALA A 346 -30.24 2.90 12.08
C ALA A 346 -29.81 4.37 12.05
N CYS A 347 -28.53 4.60 11.76
CA CYS A 347 -27.95 5.93 11.56
C CYS A 347 -28.82 6.75 10.60
N GLY A 348 -29.44 7.81 11.11
CA GLY A 348 -30.23 8.73 10.31
C GLY A 348 -29.36 9.48 9.31
N THR A 349 -29.86 9.61 8.08
CA THR A 349 -29.27 10.41 7.00
C THR A 349 -29.46 11.90 7.28
N ALA A 350 -28.36 12.67 7.30
CA ALA A 350 -28.36 14.12 7.12
C ALA A 350 -27.28 14.51 6.12
#